data_AF-A0A2R2X046-F1
#
_entry.id   AF-A0A2R2X046-F1
#
_cell.length_a   1.000
_cell.length_b   1.000
_cell.length_c   1.000
_cell.angle_alpha   90.00
_cell.angle_beta   90.00
_cell.angle_gamma   90.00
#
_symmetry.space_group_name_H-M   'P 1'
#
loop_
_entity.id
_entity.type
_entity.pdbx_description
1 polymer ?
#
loop_
_entity_poly.entity_id
_entity_poly.type
_entity_poly.pdbx_seq_one_letter_code
_entity_poly.pdbx_strand_id
1 'polypeptide(L)'
;SVTVPKMLMNMHTQQQSIPYVRCICQLCFFIPFGGLDNFLLAVMAYDRYVAICHPLHYTTIMTEGLCVLLVAASWMVSCVHALLHTFLLVPLSFCADNTITHFFCDLAALLKLSCSDISLNELFIIIEGGMLLFLPLGIIFGSYIRIGTIILRVPSSK
;
A
#
# COMPACT_ATOMS: atom_id res chain seq x y z
N SER A 1 15.48 17.35 -10.94
CA SER A 1 16.40 16.71 -9.98
C SER A 1 16.94 17.77 -9.03
N VAL A 2 16.28 17.98 -7.89
CA VAL A 2 16.64 19.03 -6.90
C VAL A 2 16.64 18.43 -5.48
N THR A 3 16.66 17.10 -5.37
CA THR A 3 16.62 16.37 -4.11
C THR A 3 18.01 16.29 -3.45
N VAL A 4 19.06 16.33 -4.27
CA VAL A 4 20.46 16.19 -3.82
C VAL A 4 21.01 17.43 -3.08
N PRO A 5 20.78 18.68 -3.52
CA PRO A 5 21.45 19.83 -2.87
C PRO A 5 20.89 20.13 -1.47
N LYS A 6 19.61 19.82 -1.22
CA LYS A 6 18.96 20.12 0.07
C LYS A 6 19.30 19.12 1.17
N MET A 7 19.65 17.88 0.83
CA MET A 7 20.10 16.88 1.79
C MET A 7 21.49 17.26 2.37
N LEU A 8 22.38 17.78 1.52
CA LEU A 8 23.70 18.27 1.94
C LEU A 8 23.63 19.54 2.79
N MET A 9 22.73 20.47 2.44
CA MET A 9 22.55 21.70 3.19
C MET A 9 21.95 21.45 4.59
N ASN A 10 21.14 20.40 4.74
CA ASN A 10 20.54 19.99 6.02
C ASN A 10 21.53 19.23 6.94
N MET A 11 22.68 18.76 6.42
CA MET A 11 23.75 18.18 7.23
C MET A 11 24.67 19.25 7.85
N HIS A 12 24.72 20.46 7.27
CA HIS A 12 25.64 21.52 7.70
C HIS A 12 25.11 22.37 8.87
N THR A 13 23.80 22.39 9.12
CA THR A 13 23.18 23.29 10.11
C THR A 13 22.90 22.67 11.48
N GLN A 14 23.24 21.40 11.69
CA GLN A 14 23.16 20.71 13.00
C GLN A 14 21.81 20.82 13.75
N GLN A 15 20.72 21.19 13.05
CA GLN A 15 19.34 21.15 13.53
C GLN A 15 18.63 19.96 12.88
N GLN A 16 18.88 18.77 13.42
CA GLN A 16 18.29 17.51 12.96
C GLN A 16 16.89 17.27 13.55
N SER A 17 15.95 18.16 13.28
CA SER A 17 14.53 17.85 13.51
C SER A 17 13.76 18.07 12.21
N ILE A 18 13.48 16.96 11.51
CA ILE A 18 12.41 16.96 10.53
C ILE A 18 11.13 17.16 11.35
N PRO A 19 10.32 18.20 11.09
CA PRO A 19 9.10 18.40 11.87
C PRO A 19 8.21 17.16 11.72
N TYR A 20 7.68 16.65 12.84
CA TYR A 20 6.76 15.51 12.94
C TYR A 20 5.68 15.54 11.84
N VAL A 21 5.18 16.74 11.54
CA VAL A 21 4.22 17.02 10.47
C VAL A 21 4.72 16.60 9.08
N ARG A 22 6.00 16.85 8.74
CA ARG A 22 6.56 16.50 7.42
C ARG A 22 6.77 14.99 7.28
N CYS A 23 7.17 14.29 8.34
CA CYS A 23 7.22 12.83 8.34
C CYS A 23 5.82 12.23 8.14
N ILE A 24 4.82 12.70 8.90
CA ILE A 24 3.44 12.22 8.78
C ILE A 24 2.89 12.50 7.40
N CYS A 25 3.11 13.69 6.84
CA CYS A 25 2.71 14.00 5.47
C CYS A 25 3.35 13.04 4.47
N GLN A 26 4.64 12.72 4.61
CA GLN A 26 5.33 11.82 3.69
C GLN A 26 4.79 10.39 3.77
N LEU A 27 4.54 9.87 4.97
CA LEU A 27 3.94 8.56 5.18
C LEU A 27 2.47 8.50 4.70
N CYS A 28 1.70 9.57 4.97
CA CYS A 28 0.30 9.71 4.52
C CYS A 28 0.16 9.82 3.00
N PHE A 29 1.17 10.33 2.28
CA PHE A 29 1.14 10.39 0.82
C PHE A 29 1.66 9.10 0.17
N PHE A 30 2.67 8.45 0.76
CA PHE A 30 3.31 7.27 0.15
C PHE A 30 2.50 5.98 0.32
N ILE A 31 1.87 5.78 1.48
CA ILE A 31 1.07 4.58 1.78
C ILE A 31 -0.15 4.41 0.85
N PRO A 32 -1.02 5.43 0.64
CA PRO A 32 -2.16 5.26 -0.26
C PRO A 32 -1.75 5.08 -1.72
N PHE A 33 -0.66 5.70 -2.16
CA PHE A 33 -0.15 5.51 -3.52
C PHE A 33 0.33 4.08 -3.73
N GLY A 34 1.09 3.53 -2.78
CA GLY A 34 1.54 2.14 -2.82
C GLY A 34 0.37 1.15 -2.79
N GLY A 35 -0.63 1.37 -1.95
CA GLY A 35 -1.83 0.52 -1.90
C GLY A 35 -2.61 0.52 -3.22
N LEU A 36 -2.83 1.73 -3.78
CA LEU A 36 -3.54 1.90 -5.05
C LEU A 36 -2.85 1.15 -6.18
N ASP A 37 -1.53 1.32 -6.33
CA ASP A 37 -0.76 0.66 -7.38
C ASP A 37 -0.86 -0.88 -7.28
N ASN A 38 -0.81 -1.43 -6.07
CA ASN A 38 -0.94 -2.87 -5.85
C ASN A 38 -2.33 -3.41 -6.24
N PHE A 39 -3.41 -2.71 -5.85
CA PHE A 39 -4.77 -3.11 -6.23
C PHE A 39 -5.02 -2.97 -7.73
N LEU A 40 -4.53 -1.90 -8.35
CA LEU A 40 -4.64 -1.71 -9.79
C LEU A 40 -3.88 -2.79 -10.57
N LEU A 41 -2.68 -3.18 -10.12
CA LEU A 41 -1.93 -4.31 -10.68
C LEU A 41 -2.73 -5.62 -10.60
N ALA A 42 -3.40 -5.88 -9.48
CA ALA A 42 -4.26 -7.05 -9.32
C ALA A 42 -5.48 -7.03 -10.25
N VAL A 43 -6.15 -5.87 -10.38
CA VAL A 43 -7.27 -5.69 -11.32
C VAL A 43 -6.83 -5.89 -12.76
N MET A 44 -5.67 -5.34 -13.16
CA MET A 44 -5.11 -5.54 -14.50
C MET A 44 -4.75 -7.01 -14.76
N ALA A 45 -4.15 -7.70 -13.78
CA ALA A 45 -3.86 -9.13 -13.91
C ALA A 45 -5.15 -9.96 -14.08
N TYR A 46 -6.20 -9.62 -13.34
CA TYR A 46 -7.51 -10.24 -13.48
C TYR A 46 -8.17 -9.95 -14.83
N ASP A 47 -8.11 -8.70 -15.31
CA ASP A 47 -8.57 -8.32 -16.65
C ASP A 47 -7.89 -9.18 -17.73
N ARG A 48 -6.56 -9.31 -17.68
CA ARG A 48 -5.80 -10.16 -18.61
C ARG A 48 -6.22 -11.63 -18.52
N TYR A 49 -6.50 -12.12 -17.32
CA TYR A 49 -7.01 -13.48 -17.13
C TYR A 49 -8.37 -13.68 -17.82
N VAL A 50 -9.33 -12.77 -17.64
CA VAL A 50 -10.65 -12.89 -18.28
C VAL A 50 -10.52 -12.77 -19.80
N ALA A 51 -9.69 -11.84 -20.30
CA ALA A 51 -9.48 -11.63 -21.72
C ALA A 51 -8.92 -12.88 -22.43
N ILE A 52 -7.94 -13.55 -21.82
CA ILE A 52 -7.29 -14.73 -22.41
C ILE A 52 -8.11 -16.00 -22.21
N CYS A 53 -8.68 -16.19 -21.02
CA CYS A 53 -9.33 -17.45 -20.66
C CYS A 53 -10.80 -17.50 -21.11
N HIS A 54 -11.45 -16.35 -21.28
CA HIS A 54 -12.87 -16.24 -21.64
C HIS A 54 -13.13 -15.16 -22.72
N PRO A 55 -12.46 -15.22 -23.88
CA PRO A 55 -12.49 -14.15 -24.89
C PRO A 55 -13.90 -13.82 -25.38
N LEU A 56 -14.76 -14.82 -25.57
CA LEU A 56 -16.16 -14.66 -26.03
C LEU A 56 -17.06 -13.98 -25.00
N HIS A 57 -16.71 -14.05 -23.72
CA HIS A 57 -17.48 -13.46 -22.62
C HIS A 57 -16.79 -12.22 -22.04
N TYR A 58 -15.61 -11.84 -22.54
CA TYR A 58 -14.81 -10.75 -21.99
C TYR A 58 -15.61 -9.44 -21.95
N THR A 59 -16.27 -9.06 -23.03
CA THR A 59 -17.06 -7.81 -23.10
C THR A 59 -18.29 -7.82 -22.21
N THR A 60 -18.82 -8.99 -21.87
CA THR A 60 -19.95 -9.15 -20.96
C THR A 60 -19.49 -9.12 -19.49
N ILE A 61 -18.29 -9.64 -19.21
CA ILE A 61 -17.70 -9.69 -17.88
C ILE A 61 -17.02 -8.36 -17.54
N MET A 62 -16.07 -7.90 -18.36
CA MET A 62 -15.39 -6.61 -18.24
C MET A 62 -16.06 -5.54 -19.08
N THR A 63 -17.14 -4.98 -18.52
CA THR A 63 -17.78 -3.79 -19.05
C THR A 63 -17.05 -2.53 -18.61
N GLU A 64 -17.19 -1.43 -19.37
CA GLU A 64 -16.61 -0.13 -19.00
C GLU A 64 -17.05 0.33 -17.60
N GLY A 65 -18.33 0.13 -17.27
CA GLY A 65 -18.86 0.43 -15.94
C GLY A 65 -18.21 -0.39 -14.83
N LEU A 66 -17.93 -1.68 -15.07
CA LEU A 66 -17.22 -2.50 -14.09
C LEU A 66 -15.76 -2.05 -13.93
N CYS A 67 -15.06 -1.71 -15.02
CA CYS A 67 -13.70 -1.19 -14.93
C CYS A 67 -13.64 0.10 -14.10
N VAL A 68 -14.55 1.04 -14.34
CA VAL A 68 -14.65 2.27 -13.55
C VAL A 68 -14.96 1.95 -12.08
N LEU A 69 -15.86 1.00 -11.82
CA LEU A 69 -16.19 0.56 -10.47
C LEU A 69 -14.98 -0.05 -9.75
N LEU A 70 -14.19 -0.89 -10.42
CA LEU A 70 -12.99 -1.51 -9.85
C LEU A 70 -11.91 -0.47 -9.53
N VAL A 71 -11.70 0.51 -10.41
CA VAL A 71 -10.78 1.63 -10.17
C VAL A 71 -11.26 2.47 -9.00
N ALA A 72 -12.53 2.85 -8.98
CA ALA A 72 -13.11 3.61 -7.86
C ALA A 72 -13.02 2.84 -6.53
N ALA A 73 -13.28 1.53 -6.54
CA ALA A 73 -13.13 0.69 -5.37
C ALA A 73 -11.68 0.62 -4.88
N SER A 74 -10.71 0.43 -5.80
CA SER A 74 -9.27 0.42 -5.44
C SER A 74 -8.82 1.75 -4.81
N TRP A 75 -9.34 2.86 -5.31
CA TRP A 75 -9.12 4.19 -4.75
C TRP A 75 -9.72 4.32 -3.35
N MET A 76 -11.01 3.98 -3.20
CA MET A 76 -11.71 4.06 -1.92
C MET A 76 -11.05 3.20 -0.85
N VAL A 77 -10.66 1.96 -1.17
CA VAL A 77 -9.95 1.06 -0.25
C VAL A 77 -8.61 1.66 0.17
N SER A 78 -7.85 2.23 -0.77
CA SER A 78 -6.57 2.87 -0.47
C SER A 78 -6.73 4.11 0.43
N CYS A 79 -7.77 4.91 0.22
CA CYS A 79 -8.12 6.03 1.09
C CYS A 79 -8.53 5.58 2.49
N VAL A 80 -9.39 4.56 2.60
CA VAL A 80 -9.81 4.01 3.90
C VAL A 80 -8.62 3.44 4.66
N HIS A 81 -7.72 2.71 3.99
CA HIS A 81 -6.50 2.18 4.60
C HIS A 81 -5.60 3.30 5.12
N ALA A 82 -5.37 4.36 4.34
CA ALA A 82 -4.58 5.51 4.79
C ALA A 82 -5.22 6.23 5.99
N LEU A 83 -6.56 6.39 5.99
CA LEU A 83 -7.30 6.98 7.11
C LEU A 83 -7.23 6.10 8.36
N LEU A 84 -7.41 4.79 8.22
CA LEU A 84 -7.34 3.83 9.31
C LEU A 84 -5.95 3.80 9.93
N HIS A 85 -4.92 3.76 9.10
CA HIS A 85 -3.53 3.84 9.53
C HIS A 85 -3.24 5.17 10.25
N THR A 86 -3.77 6.29 9.76
CA THR A 86 -3.64 7.60 10.43
C THR A 86 -4.41 7.63 11.76
N PHE A 87 -5.64 7.10 11.80
CA PHE A 87 -6.48 7.06 12.99
C PHE A 87 -5.93 6.12 14.06
N LEU A 88 -5.20 5.07 13.70
CA LEU A 88 -4.48 4.21 14.64
C LEU A 88 -3.23 4.88 15.21
N LEU A 89 -2.72 5.92 14.55
CA LEU A 89 -1.52 6.65 14.96
C LEU A 89 -1.78 7.88 15.81
N VAL A 90 -2.95 8.51 15.67
CA VAL A 90 -3.33 9.73 16.39
C VAL A 90 -3.62 9.55 17.91
N PRO A 91 -4.17 8.43 18.43
CA PRO A 91 -4.57 8.31 19.84
C PRO A 91 -3.43 8.04 20.83
N LEU A 92 -2.16 8.02 20.42
CA LEU A 92 -1.04 7.69 21.30
C LEU A 92 -0.73 8.85 22.26
N SER A 93 -1.10 8.69 23.53
CA SER A 93 -0.68 9.56 24.63
C SER A 93 0.76 9.22 25.05
N PHE A 94 1.70 10.12 24.75
CA PHE A 94 3.11 9.99 25.16
C PHE A 94 3.31 10.34 26.64
N CYS A 95 4.15 9.58 27.33
CA CYS A 95 4.33 9.67 28.79
C CYS A 95 5.52 10.52 29.26
N ALA A 96 6.41 10.92 28.34
CA ALA A 96 7.62 11.69 28.66
C ALA A 96 7.94 12.71 27.55
N ASP A 97 8.61 13.81 27.95
CA ASP A 97 8.85 15.02 27.17
C ASP A 97 9.17 14.78 25.68
N ASN A 98 8.39 15.45 24.83
CA ASN A 98 8.29 15.40 23.37
C ASN A 98 9.61 15.59 22.58
N THR A 99 10.61 14.73 22.76
CA THR A 99 11.87 14.79 22.00
C THR A 99 12.20 13.43 21.39
N ILE A 100 11.94 13.31 20.08
CA ILE A 100 12.25 12.11 19.27
C ILE A 100 13.56 12.37 18.51
N THR A 101 14.63 11.68 18.88
CA THR A 101 15.98 11.77 18.29
C THR A 101 16.24 10.68 17.26
N HIS A 102 15.31 10.44 16.32
CA HIS A 102 15.52 9.49 15.24
C HIS A 102 15.21 10.10 13.86
N PHE A 103 16.18 9.95 12.95
CA PHE A 103 16.24 10.56 11.60
C PHE A 103 15.31 9.88 10.58
N PHE A 104 14.73 8.74 10.94
CA PHE A 104 13.77 7.98 10.16
C PHE A 104 12.53 7.75 11.01
N CYS A 105 11.35 8.02 10.45
CA CYS A 105 10.08 7.70 11.10
C CYS A 105 9.85 6.18 11.04
N ASP A 106 10.45 5.48 11.99
CA ASP A 106 10.14 4.09 12.27
C ASP A 106 8.97 4.05 13.25
N LEU A 107 7.81 3.71 12.71
CA LEU A 107 6.53 3.69 13.41
C LEU A 107 6.54 2.72 14.59
N ALA A 108 7.23 1.59 14.43
CA ALA A 108 7.37 0.56 15.46
C ALA A 108 8.22 1.05 16.65
N ALA A 109 9.20 1.92 16.40
CA ALA A 109 10.02 2.53 17.45
C ALA A 109 9.25 3.61 18.23
N LEU A 110 8.32 4.32 17.58
CA LEU A 110 7.44 5.31 18.23
C LEU A 110 6.40 4.65 19.14
N LEU A 111 5.83 3.52 18.70
CA LEU A 111 4.85 2.74 19.46
C LEU A 111 5.44 2.27 20.80
N LYS A 112 6.70 1.83 20.84
CA LYS A 112 7.39 1.39 22.07
C LYS A 112 7.55 2.46 23.17
N LEU A 113 7.31 3.74 22.88
CA LEU A 113 7.40 4.84 23.85
C LEU A 113 6.05 5.21 24.52
N SER A 114 4.93 4.59 24.09
CA SER A 114 3.60 4.83 24.65
C SER A 114 3.44 4.15 26.01
N CYS A 115 2.83 4.85 26.97
CA CYS A 115 2.48 4.31 28.29
C CYS A 115 1.24 3.39 28.27
N SER A 116 0.54 3.28 27.14
CA SER A 116 -0.64 2.43 26.95
C SER A 116 -0.29 1.16 26.18
N ASP A 117 -1.02 0.06 26.41
CA ASP A 117 -0.86 -1.21 25.69
C ASP A 117 -0.98 -1.00 24.17
N ILE A 118 0.16 -1.10 23.49
CA ILE A 118 0.34 -0.87 22.04
C ILE A 118 0.21 -2.15 21.20
N SER A 119 0.12 -3.30 21.86
CA SER A 119 0.11 -4.63 21.25
C SER A 119 -1.04 -4.82 20.25
N LEU A 120 -2.22 -4.23 20.52
CA LEU A 120 -3.35 -4.29 19.61
C LEU A 120 -3.14 -3.43 18.35
N ASN A 121 -2.58 -2.23 18.47
CA ASN A 121 -2.31 -1.38 17.31
C ASN A 121 -1.17 -1.93 16.44
N GLU A 122 -0.11 -2.47 17.05
CA GLU A 122 0.98 -3.12 16.34
C GLU A 122 0.50 -4.35 15.55
N LEU A 123 -0.29 -5.21 16.20
CA LEU A 123 -0.90 -6.37 15.54
C LEU A 123 -1.80 -5.92 14.38
N PHE A 124 -2.60 -4.88 14.58
CA PHE A 124 -3.49 -4.36 13.54
C PHE A 124 -2.72 -3.81 12.34
N ILE A 125 -1.64 -3.04 12.55
CA ILE A 125 -0.78 -2.54 11.47
C ILE A 125 -0.13 -3.69 10.69
N ILE A 126 0.35 -4.72 11.39
CA ILE A 126 0.95 -5.91 10.74
C ILE A 126 -0.10 -6.65 9.90
N ILE A 127 -1.32 -6.84 10.43
CA ILE A 127 -2.41 -7.51 9.71
C ILE A 127 -2.85 -6.69 8.49
N GLU A 128 -3.08 -5.39 8.65
CA GLU A 128 -3.47 -4.48 7.56
C GLU A 128 -2.40 -4.43 6.47
N GLY A 129 -1.13 -4.21 6.84
CA GLY A 129 -0.02 -4.20 5.90
C GLY A 129 0.19 -5.55 5.20
N GLY A 130 0.01 -6.65 5.93
CA GLY A 130 0.05 -7.99 5.37
C GLY A 130 -1.07 -8.23 4.37
N MET A 131 -2.32 -7.91 4.71
CA MET A 131 -3.46 -8.03 3.79
C MET A 131 -3.27 -7.20 2.52
N LEU A 132 -2.78 -5.97 2.65
CA LEU A 132 -2.52 -5.08 1.53
C LEU A 132 -1.51 -5.66 0.53
N LEU A 133 -0.57 -6.49 0.99
CA LEU A 133 0.44 -7.12 0.13
C LEU A 133 -0.04 -8.49 -0.38
N PHE A 134 -0.44 -9.39 0.52
CA PHE A 134 -0.73 -10.78 0.18
C PHE A 134 -2.00 -10.94 -0.66
N LEU A 135 -3.02 -10.10 -0.45
CA LEU A 135 -4.26 -10.17 -1.21
C LEU A 135 -4.05 -9.87 -2.72
N PRO A 136 -3.49 -8.71 -3.13
CA PRO A 136 -3.23 -8.44 -4.53
C PRO A 136 -2.21 -9.41 -5.12
N LEU A 137 -1.16 -9.80 -4.37
CA LEU A 137 -0.22 -10.82 -4.83
C LEU A 137 -0.91 -12.14 -5.14
N GLY A 138 -1.80 -12.61 -4.28
CA GLY A 138 -2.57 -13.83 -4.50
C GLY A 138 -3.43 -13.77 -5.77
N ILE A 139 -4.08 -12.63 -6.02
CA ILE A 139 -4.88 -12.40 -7.24
C ILE A 139 -4.00 -12.42 -8.48
N ILE A 140 -2.85 -11.74 -8.45
CA ILE A 140 -1.88 -11.68 -9.55
C ILE A 140 -1.36 -13.08 -9.86
N PHE A 141 -0.81 -13.78 -8.87
CA PHE A 141 -0.28 -15.13 -9.04
C PHE A 141 -1.35 -16.10 -9.52
N GLY A 142 -2.54 -16.08 -8.90
CA GLY A 142 -3.66 -16.92 -9.30
C GLY A 142 -4.07 -16.69 -10.76
N SER A 143 -4.16 -15.43 -11.18
CA SER A 143 -4.50 -15.05 -12.56
C SER A 143 -3.47 -15.57 -13.55
N TYR A 144 -2.17 -15.33 -13.30
CA TYR A 144 -1.09 -15.76 -14.20
C TYR A 144 -0.87 -17.27 -14.23
N ILE A 145 -1.01 -17.97 -13.09
CA ILE A 145 -0.99 -19.43 -13.05
C ILE A 145 -2.08 -19.99 -13.96
N ARG A 146 -3.31 -19.48 -13.84
CA ARG A 146 -4.44 -19.93 -14.69
C ARG A 146 -4.19 -19.67 -16.17
N ILE A 147 -3.71 -18.47 -16.52
CA ILE A 147 -3.33 -18.13 -17.90
C ILE A 147 -2.30 -19.13 -18.44
N GLY A 148 -1.21 -19.35 -17.70
CA GLY A 148 -0.16 -20.30 -18.09
C GLY A 148 -0.68 -21.72 -18.26
N THR A 149 -1.54 -22.19 -17.35
CA THR A 149 -2.14 -23.53 -17.46
C THR A 149 -3.03 -23.70 -18.68
N ILE A 150 -3.75 -22.66 -19.11
CA ILE A 150 -4.57 -22.70 -20.32
C ILE A 150 -3.70 -22.72 -21.56
N ILE A 151 -2.68 -21.85 -21.62
CA ILE A 151 -1.75 -21.81 -22.76
C ILE A 151 -1.04 -23.15 -22.95
N LEU A 152 -0.58 -23.80 -21.86
CA LEU A 152 0.07 -25.12 -21.93
C LEU A 152 -0.88 -26.27 -22.30
N ARG A 153 -2.19 -26.10 -22.07
CA ARG A 153 -3.20 -27.11 -22.41
C ARG A 153 -3.69 -27.02 -23.86
N VAL A 154 -3.56 -25.87 -24.51
CA VAL A 154 -3.87 -25.76 -25.94
C VAL A 154 -2.84 -26.59 -26.69
N PRO A 155 -3.24 -27.64 -27.44
CA PRO A 155 -2.31 -28.42 -28.24
C PRO A 155 -1.63 -27.45 -29.22
N SER A 156 -0.30 -27.40 -29.18
CA SER A 156 0.46 -26.69 -30.21
C SER A 156 0.15 -27.38 -31.53
N SER A 157 -0.70 -26.75 -32.35
CA SER A 157 -1.01 -27.20 -33.70
C SER A 157 0.31 -27.29 -34.46
N LYS A 158 0.75 -28.51 -34.77
CA LYS A 158 1.72 -28.77 -35.83
C LYS A 158 1.00 -28.80 -37.16
#